data_AF-A0A368EN33-F1
#
_entry.id   AF-A0A368EN33-F1
#
_cell.length_a   1.000
_cell.length_b   1.000
_cell.length_c   1.000
_cell.angle_alpha   90.00
_cell.angle_beta   90.00
_cell.angle_gamma   90.00
#
_symmetry.space_group_name_H-M   'P 1'
#
loop_
_entity.id
_entity.type
_entity.pdbx_description
1 polymer ?
#
loop_
_entity_poly.entity_id
_entity_poly.type
_entity_poly.pdbx_seq_one_letter_code
_entity_poly.pdbx_strand_id
1 'polypeptide(L)'
;SIGSGYTGTPVDLADPTVAVTNGWITVRVPADELTAAMADLEQVGEVTASSIDRFDVTDQVVDLQARVDAAQASVDRLVELMAQAGSVSDLIAAESALAERQATLESYQQQLETLEDQVAMSSLSVSITVRHEAVDANPAGFWDGLVAGWNGLVATLNGIVVALGFLVPWIAVVAVVGGLVWGVVVLVRRRRSPASED
;
A
#
# COMPACT_ATOMS: atom_id res chain seq x y z
N SER A 1 -3.62 9.15 26.85
CA SER A 1 -4.68 8.52 26.05
C SER A 1 -4.57 9.05 24.63
N ILE A 2 -3.83 8.36 23.76
CA ILE A 2 -3.82 8.62 22.32
C ILE A 2 -3.94 7.25 21.68
N GLY A 3 -5.13 6.98 21.12
CA GLY A 3 -5.44 5.73 20.46
C GLY A 3 -4.84 5.73 19.06
N SER A 4 -4.00 4.73 18.78
CA SER A 4 -3.65 4.38 17.40
C SER A 4 -4.14 2.96 17.15
N GLY A 5 -5.33 2.87 16.56
CA GLY A 5 -5.86 1.62 16.02
C GLY A 5 -5.23 1.36 14.67
N TYR A 6 -4.09 0.69 14.64
CA TYR A 6 -3.58 0.08 13.42
C TYR A 6 -4.29 -1.27 13.22
N THR A 7 -5.44 -1.26 12.56
CA THR A 7 -6.00 -2.49 11.97
C THR A 7 -5.37 -2.70 10.59
N GLY A 8 -4.06 -2.96 10.57
CA GLY A 8 -3.44 -3.58 9.43
C GLY A 8 -3.64 -5.08 9.58
N THR A 9 -4.44 -5.70 8.72
CA THR A 9 -4.40 -7.15 8.56
C THR A 9 -2.96 -7.51 8.19
N PRO A 10 -2.27 -8.43 8.90
CA PRO A 10 -0.95 -8.87 8.48
C PRO A 10 -1.10 -9.51 7.11
N VAL A 11 -0.63 -8.80 6.07
CA VAL A 11 -0.58 -9.32 4.72
C VAL A 11 0.59 -10.29 4.68
N ASP A 12 0.31 -11.56 4.40
CA ASP A 12 1.34 -12.57 4.21
C ASP A 12 2.05 -12.30 2.88
N LEU A 13 3.28 -11.79 2.97
CA LEU A 13 4.12 -11.44 1.82
C LEU A 13 4.61 -12.68 1.04
N ALA A 14 4.32 -13.89 1.52
CA ALA A 14 4.66 -15.14 0.84
C ALA A 14 3.58 -15.64 -0.13
N ASP A 15 2.40 -15.01 -0.17
CA ASP A 15 1.32 -15.39 -1.09
C ASP A 15 1.51 -14.72 -2.47
N PRO A 16 1.84 -15.48 -3.54
CA PRO A 16 2.05 -14.93 -4.88
C PRO A 16 0.76 -14.38 -5.53
N THR A 17 -0.40 -14.54 -4.89
CA THR A 17 -1.69 -14.00 -5.37
C THR A 17 -2.01 -12.61 -4.82
N VAL A 18 -1.27 -12.14 -3.80
CA VAL A 18 -1.46 -10.81 -3.22
C VAL A 18 -0.52 -9.81 -3.89
N ALA A 19 -0.98 -9.17 -4.96
CA ALA A 19 -0.27 -8.05 -5.56
C ALA A 19 -0.37 -6.82 -4.64
N VAL A 20 0.62 -6.61 -3.77
CA VAL A 20 0.76 -5.36 -3.00
C VAL A 20 1.01 -4.24 -3.99
N THR A 21 -0.04 -3.51 -4.36
CA THR A 21 -0.01 -2.51 -5.43
C THR A 21 0.45 -1.14 -4.92
N ASN A 22 0.39 -0.93 -3.59
CA ASN A 22 0.78 0.30 -2.92
C ASN A 22 1.21 0.04 -1.47
N GLY A 23 2.23 0.76 -1.01
CA GLY A 23 2.68 0.77 0.38
C GLY A 23 3.21 2.15 0.76
N TRP A 24 2.94 2.61 1.99
CA TRP A 24 3.49 3.84 2.53
C TRP A 24 4.50 3.51 3.63
N ILE A 25 5.69 4.12 3.56
CA ILE A 25 6.69 4.06 4.62
C ILE A 25 7.14 5.50 4.91
N THR A 26 7.18 5.87 6.19
CA THR A 26 7.74 7.14 6.63
C THR A 26 9.13 6.88 7.20
N VAL A 27 10.15 7.49 6.60
CA VAL A 27 11.54 7.39 7.03
C VAL A 27 12.04 8.77 7.45
N ARG A 28 12.78 8.83 8.56
CA ARG A 28 13.41 10.07 9.03
C ARG A 28 14.86 10.07 8.53
N VAL A 29 15.24 11.08 7.77
CA VAL A 29 16.54 11.20 7.09
C VAL A 29 17.18 12.53 7.45
N PRO A 30 18.48 12.60 7.77
CA PRO A 30 19.19 13.86 7.93
C PRO A 30 19.00 14.79 6.71
N ALA A 31 18.87 16.10 6.93
CA ALA A 31 18.57 17.04 5.85
C ALA A 31 19.65 17.10 4.75
N ASP A 32 20.89 16.86 5.13
CA ASP A 32 22.08 16.77 4.26
C ASP A 32 22.11 15.50 3.41
N GLU A 33 21.52 14.40 3.91
CA GLU A 33 21.46 13.12 3.20
C GLU A 33 20.18 12.94 2.36
N LEU A 34 19.22 13.85 2.50
CA LEU A 34 17.92 13.76 1.84
C LEU A 34 18.03 13.62 0.32
N THR A 35 18.89 14.40 -0.34
CA THR A 35 19.05 14.35 -1.80
C THR A 35 19.64 13.01 -2.26
N ALA A 36 20.56 12.44 -1.49
CA ALA A 36 21.14 11.13 -1.78
C ALA A 36 20.09 10.01 -1.58
N ALA A 37 19.34 10.07 -0.47
CA ALA A 37 18.27 9.13 -0.19
C ALA A 37 17.16 9.17 -1.26
N MET A 38 16.81 10.36 -1.77
CA MET A 38 15.86 10.49 -2.88
C MET A 38 16.38 9.83 -4.18
N ALA A 39 17.65 10.04 -4.53
CA ALA A 39 18.27 9.43 -5.70
C ALA A 39 18.36 7.89 -5.62
N ASP A 40 18.57 7.35 -4.42
CA ASP A 40 18.55 5.89 -4.18
C ASP A 40 17.13 5.32 -4.26
N LEU A 41 16.13 6.06 -3.79
CA LEU A 41 14.72 5.65 -3.85
C LEU A 41 14.14 5.68 -5.27
N GLU A 42 14.56 6.63 -6.11
CA GLU A 42 14.18 6.70 -7.52
C GLU A 42 14.65 5.47 -8.33
N GLN A 43 15.72 4.80 -7.89
CA GLN A 43 16.20 3.57 -8.52
C GLN A 43 15.34 2.34 -8.19
N VAL A 44 14.58 2.38 -7.07
CA VAL A 44 13.75 1.26 -6.60
C VAL A 44 12.30 1.38 -7.10
N GLY A 45 11.83 2.58 -7.43
CA GLY A 45 10.49 2.80 -7.99
C GLY A 45 10.14 4.28 -8.20
N GLU A 46 8.96 4.56 -8.75
CA GLU A 46 8.48 5.93 -8.98
C GLU A 46 8.00 6.53 -7.64
N VAL A 47 8.85 7.36 -7.03
CA VAL A 47 8.59 8.03 -5.74
C VAL A 47 7.44 9.02 -5.91
N THR A 48 6.25 8.64 -5.44
CA THR A 48 5.04 9.46 -5.60
C THR A 48 4.59 10.04 -4.26
N ALA A 49 5.42 10.90 -3.65
CA ALA A 49 4.99 11.99 -2.75
C ALA A 49 6.19 12.53 -1.95
N SER A 50 6.85 13.59 -2.42
CA SER A 50 7.71 14.40 -1.56
C SER A 50 6.87 15.54 -0.97
N SER A 51 6.19 15.34 0.16
CA SER A 51 5.67 16.48 0.93
C SER A 51 6.83 17.03 1.75
N ILE A 52 7.44 18.10 1.26
CA ILE A 52 8.52 18.80 1.94
C ILE A 52 7.88 19.97 2.67
N ASP A 53 7.53 19.78 3.95
CA ASP A 53 7.00 20.81 4.87
C ASP A 53 8.09 21.82 5.30
N ARG A 54 9.05 22.13 4.42
CA ARG A 54 10.26 22.92 4.73
C ARG A 54 10.01 24.43 4.82
N PHE A 55 8.88 24.89 4.28
CA PHE A 55 8.59 26.33 4.20
C PHE A 55 8.06 26.94 5.49
N ASP A 56 7.42 26.16 6.36
CA ASP A 56 6.78 26.72 7.56
C ASP A 56 7.76 26.83 8.76
N VAL A 57 8.78 25.97 8.83
CA VAL A 57 9.66 25.91 10.01
C VAL A 57 10.77 26.98 10.02
N THR A 58 11.21 27.46 8.86
CA THR A 58 12.29 28.48 8.79
C THR A 58 11.83 29.83 9.35
N ASP A 59 10.62 30.27 8.98
CA ASP A 59 10.05 31.51 9.49
C ASP A 59 9.75 31.43 11.00
N GLN A 60 9.34 30.25 11.48
CA GLN A 60 9.12 29.99 12.91
C GLN A 60 10.40 30.08 13.74
N VAL A 61 11.53 29.56 13.23
CA VAL A 61 12.84 29.65 13.90
C VAL A 61 13.27 31.12 14.03
N VAL A 62 13.14 31.91 12.97
CA VAL A 62 13.51 33.34 12.98
C VAL A 62 12.64 34.13 13.98
N ASP A 63 11.32 33.88 14.03
CA ASP A 63 10.43 34.51 15.01
C ASP A 63 10.81 34.13 16.45
N LEU A 64 11.11 32.86 16.72
CA LEU A 64 11.52 32.41 18.04
C LEU A 64 12.84 33.02 18.49
N GLN A 65 13.84 33.11 17.60
CA GLN A 65 15.11 33.77 17.90
C GLN A 65 14.89 35.23 18.31
N ALA A 66 14.05 35.97 17.57
CA ALA A 66 13.72 37.35 17.93
C ALA A 66 13.04 37.46 19.31
N ARG A 67 12.21 36.47 19.70
CA ARG A 67 11.59 36.43 21.03
C ARG A 67 12.59 36.09 22.14
N VAL A 68 13.53 35.18 21.89
CA VAL A 68 14.63 34.86 22.81
C VAL A 68 15.46 36.12 23.07
N ASP A 69 15.87 36.83 22.03
CA ASP A 69 16.66 38.06 22.15
C ASP A 69 15.92 39.14 22.94
N ALA A 70 14.63 39.33 22.66
CA ALA A 70 13.79 40.28 23.39
C ALA A 70 13.62 39.88 24.87
N ALA A 71 13.46 38.59 25.16
CA ALA A 71 13.34 38.08 26.52
C ALA A 71 14.67 38.24 27.30
N GLN A 72 15.81 37.95 26.67
CA GLN A 72 17.14 38.16 27.24
C GLN A 72 17.38 39.64 27.57
N ALA A 73 17.09 40.54 26.63
CA ALA A 73 17.23 41.98 26.88
C ALA A 73 16.34 42.47 28.03
N SER A 74 15.15 41.88 28.21
CA SER A 74 14.25 42.16 29.33
C SER A 74 14.83 41.68 30.66
N VAL A 75 15.41 40.47 30.69
CA VAL A 75 16.13 39.93 31.86
C VAL A 75 17.30 40.84 32.24
N ASP A 76 18.15 41.20 31.28
CA ASP A 76 19.33 42.03 31.53
C ASP A 76 18.93 43.40 32.11
N ARG A 77 17.90 44.01 31.54
CA ARG A 77 17.36 45.28 32.02
C ARG A 77 16.78 45.17 33.44
N LEU A 78 16.11 44.06 33.77
CA LEU A 78 15.63 43.83 35.14
C LEU A 78 16.79 43.67 36.12
N VAL A 79 17.85 42.94 35.75
CA VAL A 79 19.06 42.81 36.56
C VAL A 79 19.72 44.18 36.81
N GLU A 80 19.81 45.04 35.79
CA GLU A 80 20.32 46.41 35.94
C GLU A 80 19.46 47.26 36.87
N LEU A 81 18.13 47.17 36.77
CA LEU A 81 17.20 47.90 37.63
C LEU A 81 17.27 47.39 39.08
N MET A 82 17.45 46.08 39.29
CA MET A 82 17.64 45.48 40.61
C MET A 82 18.91 45.99 41.28
N ALA A 83 20.00 46.18 40.54
CA ALA A 83 21.24 46.76 41.05
C ALA A 83 21.08 48.21 41.55
N GLN A 84 20.01 48.90 41.14
CA GLN A 84 19.69 50.29 41.51
C GLN A 84 18.56 50.38 42.54
N ALA A 85 17.99 49.26 42.98
CA ALA A 85 16.86 49.25 43.90
C ALA A 85 17.24 49.79 45.28
N GLY A 86 16.47 50.75 45.80
CA GLY A 86 16.75 51.44 47.06
C GLY A 86 16.16 50.77 48.31
N SER A 87 15.30 49.76 48.15
CA SER A 87 14.63 49.09 49.27
C SER A 87 14.55 47.57 49.07
N VAL A 88 14.51 46.82 50.18
CA VAL A 88 14.39 45.36 50.17
C VAL A 88 13.05 44.90 49.57
N SER A 89 11.96 45.65 49.78
CA SER A 89 10.67 45.33 49.18
C SER A 89 10.70 45.44 47.65
N ASP A 90 11.39 46.46 47.12
CA ASP A 90 11.53 46.64 45.67
C ASP A 90 12.40 45.52 45.08
N LEU A 91 13.44 45.09 45.83
CA LEU A 91 14.28 43.97 45.42
C LEU A 91 13.49 42.66 45.32
N ILE A 92 12.67 42.32 46.33
CA ILE A 92 11.85 41.10 46.32
C ILE A 92 10.84 41.12 45.16
N ALA A 93 10.21 42.28 44.92
CA ALA A 93 9.29 42.43 43.80
C ALA A 93 10.00 42.24 42.45
N ALA A 94 11.21 42.78 42.32
CA ALA A 94 12.03 42.64 41.12
C ALA A 94 12.58 41.21 40.94
N GLU A 95 12.92 40.49 42.01
CA GLU A 95 13.27 39.06 41.95
C GLU A 95 12.13 38.21 41.39
N SER A 96 10.89 38.47 41.83
CA SER A 96 9.72 37.77 41.29
C SER A 96 9.53 38.04 39.80
N ALA A 97 9.68 39.30 39.37
CA ALA A 97 9.58 39.67 37.95
C ALA A 97 10.72 39.05 37.13
N LEU A 98 11.93 39.01 37.68
CA LEU A 98 13.10 38.39 37.05
C LEU A 98 12.88 36.89 36.87
N ALA A 99 12.38 36.18 37.88
CA ALA A 99 12.08 34.75 37.80
C ALA A 99 11.06 34.44 36.69
N GLU A 100 10.02 35.25 36.56
CA GLU A 100 9.01 35.10 35.49
C GLU A 100 9.61 35.33 34.09
N ARG A 101 10.51 36.32 33.95
CA ARG A 101 11.22 36.57 32.69
C ARG A 101 12.20 35.47 32.33
N GLN A 102 12.95 34.94 33.30
CA GLN A 102 13.85 33.80 33.09
C GLN A 102 13.07 32.56 32.66
N ALA A 103 11.96 32.23 33.33
CA ALA A 103 11.11 31.11 32.94
C ALA A 103 10.57 31.26 31.50
N THR A 104 10.22 32.48 31.10
CA THR A 104 9.78 32.78 29.72
C THR A 104 10.92 32.58 28.72
N LEU A 105 12.12 33.08 29.04
CA LEU A 105 13.32 32.92 28.19
C LEU A 105 13.67 31.45 28.02
N GLU A 106 13.73 30.68 29.10
CA GLU A 106 14.02 29.25 29.08
C GLU A 106 12.99 28.47 28.25
N SER A 107 11.71 28.85 28.36
CA SER A 107 10.65 28.26 27.53
C SER A 107 10.85 28.55 26.04
N TYR A 108 11.24 29.77 25.65
CA TYR A 108 11.54 30.09 24.26
C TYR A 108 12.80 29.38 23.75
N GLN A 109 13.84 29.27 24.58
CA GLN A 109 15.06 28.55 24.24
C GLN A 109 14.81 27.06 23.99
N GLN A 110 14.02 26.40 24.86
CA GLN A 110 13.66 24.98 24.70
C GLN A 110 12.84 24.74 23.43
N GLN A 111 11.90 25.64 23.11
CA GLN A 111 11.13 25.55 21.88
C GLN A 111 12.02 25.72 20.65
N LEU A 112 12.97 26.66 20.69
CA LEU A 112 13.92 26.90 19.61
C LEU A 112 14.80 25.67 19.38
N GLU A 113 15.41 25.10 20.43
CA GLU A 113 16.22 23.88 20.36
C GLU A 113 15.42 22.72 19.75
N THR A 114 14.18 22.53 20.19
CA THR A 114 13.28 21.49 19.67
C THR A 114 12.97 21.68 18.18
N LEU A 115 12.83 22.92 17.71
CA LEU A 115 12.61 23.25 16.29
C LEU A 115 13.88 23.07 15.47
N GLU A 116 15.04 23.48 15.98
CA GLU A 116 16.34 23.30 15.33
C GLU A 116 16.68 21.81 15.15
N ASP A 117 16.42 20.98 16.15
CA ASP A 117 16.55 19.52 16.07
C ASP A 117 15.61 18.89 15.02
N GLN A 118 14.40 19.44 14.87
CA GLN A 118 13.46 19.01 13.84
C GLN A 118 13.91 19.45 12.44
N VAL A 119 14.49 20.63 12.29
CA VAL A 119 15.04 21.10 11.00
C VAL A 119 16.25 20.27 10.58
N ALA A 120 17.09 19.85 11.53
CA ALA A 120 18.19 18.93 11.27
C ALA A 120 17.72 17.58 10.70
N MET A 121 16.48 17.17 11.01
CA MET A 121 15.89 15.89 10.62
C MET A 121 14.79 16.08 9.55
N SER A 122 15.10 15.80 8.29
CA SER A 122 14.08 15.76 7.23
C SER A 122 13.20 14.51 7.34
N SER A 123 11.88 14.68 7.48
CA SER A 123 10.94 13.56 7.35
C SER A 123 10.61 13.33 5.88
N LEU A 124 11.01 12.18 5.33
CA LEU A 124 10.69 11.79 3.96
C LEU A 124 9.57 10.74 4.00
N SER A 125 8.38 11.13 3.55
CA SER A 125 7.31 10.17 3.28
C SER A 125 7.56 9.56 1.90
N VAL A 126 7.72 8.25 1.81
CA VAL A 126 7.94 7.57 0.54
C VAL A 126 6.71 6.73 0.23
N SER A 127 6.04 7.06 -0.87
CA SER A 127 5.02 6.20 -1.47
C SER A 127 5.69 5.45 -2.62
N ILE A 128 5.81 4.13 -2.47
CA ILE A 128 6.38 3.26 -3.50
C ILE A 128 5.23 2.65 -4.28
N THR A 129 5.11 3.04 -5.55
CA THR A 129 4.26 2.32 -6.50
C THR A 129 5.17 1.37 -7.29
N VAL A 130 5.02 0.08 -7.05
CA VAL A 130 5.77 -0.93 -7.81
C VAL A 130 5.19 -0.95 -9.23
N ARG A 131 5.91 -0.37 -10.18
CA ARG A 131 5.63 -0.56 -11.60
C ARG A 131 5.81 -2.05 -11.83
N HIS A 132 4.72 -2.78 -12.04
CA HIS A 132 4.85 -4.00 -12.80
C HIS A 132 5.45 -3.56 -14.14
N GLU A 133 6.51 -4.22 -14.62
CA GLU A 133 6.77 -4.21 -16.04
C GLU A 133 5.41 -4.41 -16.68
N ALA A 134 4.96 -3.45 -17.49
CA ALA A 134 3.80 -3.69 -18.31
C ALA A 134 4.17 -4.99 -19.01
N VAL A 135 3.47 -6.09 -18.67
CA VAL A 135 3.50 -7.29 -19.49
C VAL A 135 3.28 -6.71 -20.86
N ASP A 136 4.30 -6.80 -21.71
CA ASP A 136 4.29 -6.21 -23.02
C ASP A 136 3.06 -6.82 -23.67
N ALA A 137 1.94 -6.11 -23.61
CA ALA A 137 0.76 -6.44 -24.34
C ALA A 137 1.15 -5.98 -25.73
N ASN A 138 2.07 -6.73 -26.34
CA ASN A 138 2.28 -6.75 -27.76
C ASN A 138 0.87 -6.80 -28.31
N PRO A 139 0.35 -5.72 -28.92
CA PRO A 139 -1.04 -5.68 -29.33
C PRO A 139 -1.16 -6.84 -30.30
N ALA A 140 -1.83 -7.92 -29.87
CA ALA A 140 -1.82 -9.20 -30.55
C ALA A 140 -2.01 -8.93 -32.03
N GLY A 141 -0.95 -9.11 -32.80
CA GLY A 141 -0.98 -8.77 -34.21
C GLY A 141 -2.10 -9.57 -34.87
N PHE A 142 -2.60 -9.12 -36.02
CA PHE A 142 -3.55 -9.93 -36.80
C PHE A 142 -3.13 -11.41 -36.91
N TRP A 143 -1.81 -11.67 -36.96
CA TRP A 143 -1.21 -13.00 -36.93
C TRP A 143 -1.40 -13.78 -35.62
N ASP A 144 -1.26 -13.17 -34.45
CA ASP A 144 -1.50 -13.84 -33.16
C ASP A 144 -2.99 -14.19 -33.02
N GLY A 145 -3.88 -13.31 -33.49
CA GLY A 145 -5.31 -13.60 -33.57
C GLY A 145 -5.62 -14.80 -34.49
N LEU A 146 -4.92 -14.91 -35.62
CA LEU A 146 -5.09 -16.02 -36.56
C LEU A 146 -4.60 -17.35 -35.98
N VAL A 147 -3.45 -17.34 -35.29
CA VAL A 147 -2.89 -18.53 -34.63
C VAL A 147 -3.79 -18.98 -33.48
N ALA A 148 -4.28 -18.05 -32.65
CA ALA A 148 -5.24 -18.34 -31.60
C ALA A 148 -6.54 -18.95 -32.16
N GLY A 149 -7.07 -18.38 -33.26
CA GLY A 149 -8.23 -18.92 -33.96
C GLY A 149 -8.01 -20.33 -34.51
N TRP A 150 -6.85 -20.61 -35.11
CA TRP A 150 -6.50 -21.94 -35.61
C TRP A 150 -6.41 -22.98 -34.49
N ASN A 151 -5.78 -22.62 -33.37
CA ASN A 151 -5.70 -23.49 -32.20
C ASN A 151 -7.09 -23.77 -31.61
N GLY A 152 -7.98 -22.77 -31.57
CA GLY A 152 -9.38 -22.95 -31.16
C GLY A 152 -10.17 -23.90 -32.07
N LEU A 153 -9.95 -23.84 -33.39
CA LEU A 153 -10.54 -24.77 -34.35
C LEU A 153 -10.09 -26.21 -34.09
N VAL A 154 -8.78 -26.43 -33.94
CA VAL A 154 -8.20 -27.76 -33.66
C VAL A 154 -8.71 -28.29 -32.32
N ALA A 155 -8.78 -27.46 -31.30
CA ALA A 155 -9.31 -27.84 -29.99
C ALA A 155 -10.78 -28.28 -30.07
N THR A 156 -11.59 -27.57 -30.87
CA THR A 156 -13.00 -27.90 -31.09
C THR A 156 -13.16 -29.24 -31.81
N LEU A 157 -12.37 -29.47 -32.88
CA LEU A 157 -12.36 -30.75 -33.60
C LEU A 157 -11.92 -31.91 -32.70
N ASN A 158 -10.88 -31.71 -31.89
CA ASN A 158 -10.44 -32.69 -30.92
C ASN A 158 -11.54 -32.98 -29.88
N GLY A 159 -12.23 -31.94 -29.40
CA GLY A 159 -13.39 -32.07 -28.51
C GLY A 159 -14.50 -32.93 -29.11
N ILE A 160 -14.81 -32.78 -30.40
CA ILE A 160 -15.79 -33.62 -31.11
C ILE A 160 -15.31 -35.07 -31.17
N VAL A 161 -14.05 -35.32 -31.51
CA VAL A 161 -13.46 -36.67 -31.55
C VAL A 161 -13.55 -37.35 -30.19
N VAL A 162 -13.19 -36.63 -29.12
CA VAL A 162 -13.29 -37.12 -27.74
C VAL A 162 -14.74 -37.41 -27.35
N ALA A 163 -15.69 -36.52 -27.69
CA ALA A 163 -17.10 -36.71 -27.43
C ALA A 163 -17.67 -37.95 -28.15
N LEU A 164 -17.28 -38.17 -29.41
CA LEU A 164 -17.65 -39.37 -30.15
C LEU A 164 -17.06 -40.64 -29.53
N GLY A 165 -15.79 -40.60 -29.12
CA GLY A 165 -15.13 -41.70 -28.39
C GLY A 165 -15.85 -42.02 -27.07
N PHE A 166 -16.29 -41.01 -26.34
CA PHE A 166 -17.07 -41.17 -25.11
C PHE A 166 -18.45 -41.79 -25.35
N LEU A 167 -19.06 -41.60 -26.52
CA LEU A 167 -20.35 -42.20 -26.87
C LEU A 167 -20.25 -43.68 -27.26
N VAL A 168 -19.07 -44.18 -27.63
CA VAL A 168 -18.89 -45.59 -28.08
C VAL A 168 -19.39 -46.62 -27.05
N PRO A 169 -19.07 -46.53 -25.74
CA PRO A 169 -19.58 -47.47 -24.74
C PRO A 169 -21.10 -47.47 -24.64
N TRP A 170 -21.73 -46.30 -24.74
CA TRP A 170 -23.18 -46.15 -24.68
C TRP A 170 -23.87 -46.77 -25.90
N ILE A 171 -23.32 -46.55 -27.10
CA ILE A 171 -23.81 -47.18 -28.33
C ILE A 171 -23.69 -48.70 -28.23
N ALA A 172 -22.58 -49.22 -27.69
CA ALA A 172 -22.40 -50.65 -27.48
C ALA A 172 -23.46 -51.23 -26.50
N VAL A 173 -23.76 -50.54 -25.40
CA VAL A 173 -24.82 -50.95 -24.46
C VAL A 173 -26.18 -50.96 -25.15
N VAL A 174 -26.53 -49.91 -25.89
CA VAL A 174 -27.81 -49.85 -26.64
C VAL A 174 -27.91 -50.96 -27.67
N ALA A 175 -26.82 -51.27 -28.38
CA ALA A 175 -26.79 -52.37 -29.36
C ALA A 175 -27.01 -53.75 -28.70
N VAL A 176 -26.40 -53.99 -27.54
CA VAL A 176 -26.56 -55.24 -26.78
C VAL A 176 -28.00 -55.37 -26.26
N VAL A 177 -28.54 -54.31 -25.64
CA VAL A 177 -29.91 -54.31 -25.12
C VAL A 177 -30.93 -54.43 -26.26
N GLY A 178 -30.76 -53.68 -27.34
CA GLY A 178 -31.60 -53.77 -28.54
C GLY A 178 -31.56 -55.16 -29.18
N GLY A 179 -30.38 -55.77 -29.27
CA GLY A 179 -30.20 -57.14 -29.75
C GLY A 179 -30.90 -58.18 -28.87
N LEU A 180 -30.82 -58.04 -27.54
CA LEU A 180 -31.54 -58.90 -26.60
C LEU A 180 -33.06 -58.76 -26.73
N VAL A 181 -33.58 -57.53 -26.79
CA VAL A 181 -35.02 -57.27 -26.96
C VAL A 181 -35.50 -57.83 -28.30
N TRP A 182 -34.77 -57.59 -29.39
CA TRP A 182 -35.10 -58.15 -30.71
C TRP A 182 -35.08 -59.68 -30.70
N GLY A 183 -34.07 -60.30 -30.07
CA GLY A 183 -33.98 -61.74 -29.90
C GLY A 183 -35.19 -62.32 -29.15
N VAL A 184 -35.60 -61.68 -28.05
CA VAL A 184 -36.79 -62.07 -27.27
C VAL A 184 -38.08 -61.91 -28.10
N VAL A 185 -38.24 -60.80 -28.82
CA VAL A 185 -39.42 -60.55 -29.67
C VAL A 185 -39.52 -61.59 -30.80
N VAL A 186 -38.41 -61.92 -31.46
CA VAL A 186 -38.38 -62.93 -32.52
C VAL A 186 -38.66 -64.32 -31.96
N LEU A 187 -38.13 -64.66 -30.78
CA LEU A 187 -38.37 -65.96 -30.13
C LEU A 187 -39.85 -66.12 -29.69
N VAL A 188 -40.46 -65.06 -29.17
CA VAL A 188 -41.87 -65.05 -28.76
C VAL A 188 -42.81 -65.06 -29.97
N ARG A 189 -42.47 -64.35 -31.06
CA ARG A 189 -43.25 -64.42 -32.31
C ARG A 189 -43.19 -65.80 -32.96
N ARG A 190 -42.03 -66.49 -32.93
CA ARG A 190 -41.91 -67.87 -33.43
C ARG A 190 -42.74 -68.89 -32.64
N ARG A 191 -43.07 -68.62 -31.38
CA ARG A 191 -43.94 -69.48 -30.55
C ARG A 191 -45.44 -69.25 -30.75
N ARG A 192 -45.84 -68.27 -31.57
CA ARG A 192 -47.22 -68.05 -31.98
C ARG A 192 -47.36 -68.30 -33.49
N SER A 193 -47.12 -69.53 -33.91
CA SER A 193 -47.79 -70.07 -35.11
C SER A 193 -49.00 -70.86 -34.59
N PRO A 194 -50.23 -70.48 -34.96
CA PRO A 194 -51.44 -71.11 -34.44
C PRO A 194 -51.51 -72.58 -34.87
N ALA A 195 -51.79 -73.46 -33.91
CA ALA A 195 -52.27 -74.79 -34.19
C ALA A 195 -53.58 -74.66 -34.99
N SER A 196 -53.58 -75.29 -36.15
CA SER A 196 -54.72 -75.50 -37.05
C SER A 196 -55.89 -76.17 -36.34
N GLU A 197 -57.09 -75.70 -36.70
CA GLU A 197 -58.35 -76.42 -36.93
C GLU A 197 -58.59 -77.75 -36.18
N ASP A 198 -59.70 -77.76 -35.43
CA ASP A 198 -60.84 -78.65 -35.69
C ASP A 198 -62.16 -77.88 -35.47
#